data_AF-J3BHJ6-F1
#
_entry.id   AF-J3BHJ6-F1
#
_cell.length_a   1.000
_cell.length_b   1.000
_cell.length_c   1.000
_cell.angle_alpha   90.00
_cell.angle_beta   90.00
_cell.angle_gamma   90.00
#
_symmetry.space_group_name_H-M   'P 1'
#
loop_
_entity.id
_entity.type
_entity.pdbx_description
1 polymer ?
#
loop_
_entity_poly.entity_id
_entity_poly.type
_entity_poly.pdbx_seq_one_letter_code
_entity_poly.pdbx_strand_id
1 'polypeptide(L)'
;MNAGKLCRALIWAGAACCLIFSWSSFAQVSSKRVEKVVNDSRRAIAKIHVTGTGPGGEHIDKEGTGFFVGSDEKRTFIVTAQHLIGAIALEQAKNPDWKVENGRVARKIDVSSLDDTNTLVPRTGTVHVLPAGAGPEGTDFVLLMIEQGRFPTLVLGDPLTEKDSIHDVILLGFSAGGTDLIKPYQIGVGQPSGISYVTSLPSREGESGGPWIDIESGKVFGVASGITSGATGATNESTIATIVRAALAIWFGGAANAMPVPEKIADTPNPEIAKPEVTPSQESAPPEFAGLDVIYFERSSDNELVRKVLHDTGLKWRKQTSDAKYAKYPSNVVTCGSDRGLLAAKSLAMMLLDKGVQVKGIAPQRKPISNKVTVEYYPNYSRHPVLTGPAVDAISACPTWSEIPSPIIKVENVCDHGRLDIYLRYFNPVENSWVTAVRYGLGPRENWIVTDEGGTVGSGLPYVLIAPVVAVDYVAGGVIEAQGKTDAADVWHTLDFIPDQYFYKTRPVVRYGCPQ
;
A
#
# COMPACT_ATOMS: atom_id res chain seq x y z
N MET A 1 42.09 -63.16 -18.54
CA MET A 1 40.63 -63.03 -18.77
C MET A 1 40.10 -62.02 -17.76
N ASN A 2 39.75 -60.81 -18.22
CA ASN A 2 39.57 -59.65 -17.33
C ASN A 2 38.11 -59.40 -16.97
N ALA A 3 37.76 -59.65 -15.70
CA ALA A 3 36.46 -59.41 -15.06
C ALA A 3 36.15 -57.93 -14.77
N GLY A 4 36.74 -56.99 -15.51
CA GLY A 4 36.68 -55.55 -15.19
C GLY A 4 35.65 -54.73 -15.97
N LYS A 5 34.92 -55.31 -16.93
CA LYS A 5 34.07 -54.55 -17.86
C LYS A 5 32.56 -54.62 -17.63
N LEU A 6 32.06 -55.53 -16.79
CA LEU A 6 30.60 -55.63 -16.55
C LEU A 6 30.05 -54.67 -15.49
N CYS A 7 30.89 -54.08 -14.63
CA CYS A 7 30.41 -53.28 -13.50
C CYS A 7 30.13 -51.80 -13.85
N ARG A 8 30.58 -51.30 -15.01
CA ARG A 8 30.37 -49.89 -15.41
C ARG A 8 29.11 -49.64 -16.24
N ALA A 9 28.50 -50.67 -16.82
CA ALA A 9 27.28 -50.51 -17.64
C ALA A 9 25.99 -50.46 -16.80
N LEU A 10 25.97 -51.05 -15.60
CA LEU A 10 24.79 -51.08 -14.73
C LEU A 10 24.57 -49.79 -13.91
N ILE A 11 25.59 -48.94 -13.77
CA ILE A 11 25.48 -47.67 -13.03
C ILE A 11 24.88 -46.56 -13.91
N TRP A 12 25.02 -46.63 -15.24
CA TRP A 12 24.48 -45.62 -16.16
C TRP A 12 23.00 -45.81 -16.51
N ALA A 13 22.44 -47.02 -16.36
CA ALA A 13 21.01 -47.26 -16.57
C ALA A 13 20.13 -46.84 -15.38
N GLY A 14 20.67 -46.78 -14.16
CA GLY A 14 19.94 -46.34 -12.96
C GLY A 14 19.72 -44.82 -12.89
N ALA A 15 20.70 -44.03 -13.34
CA ALA A 15 20.64 -42.57 -13.28
C ALA A 15 19.68 -41.96 -14.34
N ALA A 16 19.55 -42.59 -15.51
CA ALA A 16 18.61 -42.14 -16.55
C ALA A 16 17.14 -42.40 -16.18
N CYS A 17 16.85 -43.47 -15.42
CA CYS A 17 15.49 -43.79 -14.97
C CYS A 17 15.01 -42.84 -13.86
N CYS A 18 15.89 -42.41 -12.94
CA CYS A 18 15.52 -41.45 -11.90
C CYS A 18 15.28 -40.02 -12.42
N LEU A 19 15.90 -39.62 -13.54
CA LEU A 19 15.67 -38.30 -14.13
C LEU A 19 14.33 -38.22 -14.89
N ILE A 20 13.86 -39.31 -15.48
CA ILE A 20 12.58 -39.33 -16.21
C ILE A 20 11.37 -39.41 -15.26
N PHE A 21 11.50 -40.03 -14.08
CA PHE A 21 10.40 -40.10 -13.09
C PHE A 21 10.21 -38.82 -12.24
N SER A 22 11.20 -37.93 -12.19
CA SER A 22 11.08 -36.68 -11.44
C SER A 22 10.24 -35.63 -12.18
N TRP A 23 10.32 -35.56 -13.51
CA TRP A 23 9.63 -34.53 -14.32
C TRP A 23 8.11 -34.74 -14.42
N SER A 24 7.65 -35.99 -14.45
CA SER A 24 6.23 -36.31 -14.49
C SER A 24 5.50 -35.93 -13.20
N SER A 25 6.19 -35.99 -12.06
CA SER A 25 5.61 -35.62 -10.76
C SER A 25 5.47 -34.09 -10.59
N PHE A 26 6.42 -33.29 -11.08
CA PHE A 26 6.31 -31.82 -11.05
C PHE A 26 5.22 -31.29 -11.99
N ALA A 27 5.11 -31.82 -13.21
CA ALA A 27 4.06 -31.42 -14.16
C ALA A 27 2.65 -31.75 -13.64
N GLN A 28 2.48 -32.92 -13.00
CA GLN A 28 1.19 -33.36 -12.48
C GLN A 28 0.77 -32.64 -11.18
N VAL A 29 1.72 -32.17 -10.37
CA VAL A 29 1.43 -31.35 -9.18
C VAL A 29 1.06 -29.92 -9.58
N SER A 30 1.76 -29.33 -10.55
CA SER A 30 1.43 -28.00 -11.10
C SER A 30 0.03 -27.99 -11.73
N SER A 31 -0.33 -29.00 -12.53
CA SER A 31 -1.65 -29.06 -13.17
C SER A 31 -2.80 -29.16 -12.15
N LYS A 32 -2.65 -29.95 -11.09
CA LYS A 32 -3.66 -30.06 -10.03
C LYS A 32 -3.85 -28.77 -9.23
N ARG A 33 -2.77 -28.04 -8.97
CA ARG A 33 -2.83 -26.74 -8.27
C ARG A 33 -3.55 -25.70 -9.11
N VAL A 34 -3.21 -25.62 -10.40
CA VAL A 34 -3.89 -24.73 -11.35
C VAL A 34 -5.38 -25.05 -11.44
N GLU A 35 -5.75 -26.32 -11.65
CA GLU A 35 -7.14 -26.73 -11.71
C GLU A 35 -7.92 -26.34 -10.44
N LYS A 36 -7.31 -26.53 -9.27
CA LYS A 36 -7.91 -26.12 -8.00
C LYS A 36 -8.14 -24.61 -7.96
N VAL A 37 -7.11 -23.80 -8.22
CA VAL A 37 -7.22 -22.32 -8.18
C VAL A 37 -8.26 -21.81 -9.17
N VAL A 38 -8.29 -22.36 -10.39
CA VAL A 38 -9.31 -22.02 -11.39
C VAL A 38 -10.71 -22.39 -10.88
N ASN A 39 -10.91 -23.61 -10.37
CA ASN A 39 -12.21 -24.05 -9.91
C ASN A 39 -12.72 -23.23 -8.72
N ASP A 40 -11.83 -22.89 -7.79
CA ASP A 40 -12.14 -22.07 -6.62
C ASP A 40 -12.45 -20.61 -7.00
N SER A 41 -11.80 -20.09 -8.06
CA SER A 41 -11.85 -18.67 -8.41
C SER A 41 -12.85 -18.31 -9.52
N ARG A 42 -13.15 -19.23 -10.44
CA ARG A 42 -13.87 -18.93 -11.71
C ARG A 42 -15.22 -18.23 -11.53
N ARG A 43 -15.95 -18.51 -10.44
CA ARG A 43 -17.27 -17.90 -10.19
C ARG A 43 -17.18 -16.46 -9.70
N ALA A 44 -16.02 -16.05 -9.17
CA ALA A 44 -15.75 -14.69 -8.77
C ALA A 44 -15.27 -13.82 -9.94
N ILE A 45 -15.00 -14.41 -11.10
CA ILE A 45 -14.61 -13.69 -12.32
C ILE A 45 -15.88 -13.19 -13.02
N ALA A 46 -15.86 -11.92 -13.38
CA ALA A 46 -16.96 -11.23 -14.03
C ALA A 46 -16.56 -10.81 -15.44
N LYS A 47 -17.45 -11.02 -16.42
CA LYS A 47 -17.39 -10.38 -17.72
C LYS A 47 -18.03 -8.99 -17.60
N ILE A 48 -17.34 -7.98 -18.10
CA ILE A 48 -17.78 -6.59 -18.09
C ILE A 48 -17.98 -6.15 -19.53
N HIS A 49 -19.16 -5.63 -19.84
CA HIS A 49 -19.50 -5.09 -21.15
C HIS A 49 -19.91 -3.63 -20.98
N VAL A 50 -19.26 -2.72 -21.70
CA VAL A 50 -19.52 -1.29 -21.62
C VAL A 50 -19.89 -0.77 -23.00
N THR A 51 -21.10 -0.23 -23.11
CA THR A 51 -21.60 0.39 -24.34
C THR A 51 -21.95 1.85 -24.09
N GLY A 52 -21.78 2.71 -25.07
CA GLY A 52 -22.12 4.12 -24.90
C GLY A 52 -21.89 4.96 -26.13
N THR A 53 -21.84 6.27 -25.91
CA THR A 53 -21.58 7.26 -26.95
C THR A 53 -20.32 8.04 -26.59
N GLY A 54 -19.35 8.11 -27.51
CA GLY A 54 -18.14 8.90 -27.34
C GLY A 54 -18.38 10.40 -27.55
N PRO A 55 -17.40 11.27 -27.24
CA PRO A 55 -17.57 12.72 -27.32
C PRO A 55 -17.95 13.23 -28.72
N GLY A 56 -17.53 12.52 -29.78
CA GLY A 56 -17.87 12.84 -31.18
C GLY A 56 -19.24 12.32 -31.64
N GLY A 57 -19.97 11.58 -30.79
CA GLY A 57 -21.25 10.98 -31.11
C GLY A 57 -21.16 9.55 -31.67
N GLU A 58 -19.96 9.00 -31.82
CA GLU A 58 -19.72 7.62 -32.21
C GLU A 58 -20.20 6.63 -31.14
N HIS A 59 -20.63 5.44 -31.58
CA HIS A 59 -20.94 4.36 -30.67
C HIS A 59 -19.64 3.67 -30.23
N ILE A 60 -19.48 3.49 -28.92
CA ILE A 60 -18.34 2.79 -28.32
C ILE A 60 -18.87 1.52 -27.67
N ASP A 61 -18.20 0.40 -27.99
CA ASP A 61 -18.47 -0.92 -27.43
C ASP A 61 -17.13 -1.53 -26.96
N LYS A 62 -17.06 -1.87 -25.67
CA LYS A 62 -15.86 -2.43 -25.03
C LYS A 62 -16.22 -3.62 -24.18
N GLU A 63 -15.40 -4.67 -24.24
CA GLU A 63 -15.50 -5.82 -23.36
C GLU A 63 -14.20 -6.00 -22.56
N GLY A 64 -14.35 -6.50 -21.34
CA GLY A 64 -13.22 -6.87 -20.50
C GLY A 64 -13.64 -7.76 -19.35
N THR A 65 -12.73 -7.89 -18.40
CA THR A 65 -12.87 -8.76 -17.23
C THR A 65 -12.84 -7.92 -15.97
N GLY A 66 -13.56 -8.36 -14.95
CA GLY A 66 -13.40 -7.91 -13.56
C GLY A 66 -13.51 -9.09 -12.62
N PHE A 67 -13.44 -8.81 -11.32
CA PHE A 67 -13.64 -9.85 -10.31
C PHE A 67 -14.23 -9.28 -9.03
N PHE A 68 -14.99 -10.11 -8.32
CA PHE A 68 -15.66 -9.75 -7.08
C PHE A 68 -14.67 -9.77 -5.91
N VAL A 69 -14.64 -8.70 -5.12
CA VAL A 69 -13.68 -8.52 -4.00
C VAL A 69 -14.35 -8.32 -2.63
N GLY A 70 -15.66 -8.22 -2.61
CA GLY A 70 -16.47 -8.15 -1.39
C GLY A 70 -17.94 -8.25 -1.75
N SER A 71 -18.72 -8.99 -0.97
CA SER A 71 -20.15 -9.20 -1.22
C SER A 71 -20.89 -9.32 0.10
N ASP A 72 -21.93 -8.52 0.28
CA ASP A 72 -22.91 -8.64 1.37
C ASP A 72 -24.23 -9.20 0.82
N GLU A 73 -25.32 -9.15 1.60
CA GLU A 73 -26.62 -9.65 1.14
C GLU A 73 -27.25 -8.85 -0.01
N LYS A 74 -26.85 -7.58 -0.18
CA LYS A 74 -27.49 -6.61 -1.06
C LYS A 74 -26.57 -6.08 -2.14
N ARG A 75 -25.25 -6.11 -1.93
CA ARG A 75 -24.27 -5.42 -2.76
C ARG A 75 -23.03 -6.27 -2.96
N THR A 76 -22.40 -6.09 -4.12
CA THR A 76 -21.10 -6.68 -4.43
C THR A 76 -20.18 -5.65 -5.05
N PHE A 77 -18.93 -5.67 -4.66
CA PHE A 77 -17.87 -4.82 -5.17
C PHE A 77 -17.04 -5.57 -6.20
N ILE A 78 -16.77 -4.90 -7.32
CA ILE A 78 -16.03 -5.43 -8.45
C ILE A 78 -14.81 -4.56 -8.70
N VAL A 79 -13.66 -5.19 -8.93
CA VAL A 79 -12.47 -4.53 -9.45
C VAL A 79 -12.35 -4.85 -10.93
N THR A 80 -12.05 -3.84 -11.74
CA THR A 80 -11.73 -3.98 -13.18
C THR A 80 -10.79 -2.86 -13.62
N ALA A 81 -10.40 -2.83 -14.89
CA ALA A 81 -9.49 -1.82 -15.43
C ALA A 81 -10.21 -0.48 -15.67
N GLN A 82 -9.51 0.62 -15.45
CA GLN A 82 -10.10 1.96 -15.61
C GLN A 82 -10.35 2.27 -17.09
N HIS A 83 -9.44 1.92 -17.99
CA HIS A 83 -9.59 2.19 -19.44
C HIS A 83 -10.81 1.48 -20.07
N LEU A 84 -11.28 0.39 -19.45
CA LEU A 84 -12.49 -0.32 -19.86
C LEU A 84 -13.74 0.51 -19.57
N ILE A 85 -13.81 1.07 -18.35
CA ILE A 85 -14.96 1.86 -17.91
C ILE A 85 -14.89 3.31 -18.42
N GLY A 86 -13.70 3.88 -18.53
CA GLY A 86 -13.41 5.27 -18.90
C GLY A 86 -13.71 6.29 -17.79
N ALA A 87 -13.41 7.56 -18.07
CA ALA A 87 -13.53 8.67 -17.15
C ALA A 87 -14.92 8.81 -16.51
N ILE A 88 -14.94 9.22 -15.24
CA ILE A 88 -16.16 9.38 -14.43
C ILE A 88 -16.63 10.83 -14.34
N ALA A 89 -15.85 11.78 -14.87
CA ALA A 89 -16.14 13.20 -14.75
C ALA A 89 -17.47 13.57 -15.42
N LEU A 90 -18.24 14.44 -14.76
CA LEU A 90 -19.53 14.93 -15.24
C LEU A 90 -19.41 16.24 -16.04
N GLU A 91 -18.19 16.66 -16.33
CA GLU A 91 -17.88 17.77 -17.21
C GLU A 91 -17.29 17.20 -18.50
N GLN A 92 -17.84 17.54 -19.66
CA GLN A 92 -17.36 17.01 -20.95
C GLN A 92 -15.86 17.29 -21.17
N ALA A 93 -15.37 18.45 -20.76
CA ALA A 93 -13.96 18.83 -20.89
C ALA A 93 -13.00 17.92 -20.10
N LYS A 94 -13.50 17.22 -19.08
CA LYS A 94 -12.74 16.28 -18.23
C LYS A 94 -13.10 14.82 -18.52
N ASN A 95 -13.98 14.55 -19.49
CA ASN A 95 -14.40 13.21 -19.87
C ASN A 95 -14.07 12.96 -21.35
N PRO A 96 -12.85 12.48 -21.66
CA PRO A 96 -12.44 12.21 -23.04
C PRO A 96 -13.03 10.91 -23.60
N ASP A 97 -13.53 10.02 -22.73
CA ASP A 97 -13.97 8.68 -23.13
C ASP A 97 -15.44 8.63 -23.57
N TRP A 98 -16.27 9.50 -23.00
CA TRP A 98 -17.72 9.41 -23.14
C TRP A 98 -18.34 10.80 -23.34
N LYS A 99 -19.46 10.81 -24.05
CA LYS A 99 -20.35 11.96 -24.09
C LYS A 99 -20.97 12.16 -22.71
N VAL A 100 -21.03 13.42 -22.28
CA VAL A 100 -21.69 13.82 -21.05
C VAL A 100 -22.92 14.65 -21.38
N GLU A 101 -24.09 14.14 -21.01
CA GLU A 101 -25.38 14.78 -21.26
C GLU A 101 -26.14 14.95 -19.95
N ASN A 102 -26.62 16.18 -19.69
CA ASN A 102 -27.40 16.50 -18.49
C ASN A 102 -26.73 16.06 -17.17
N GLY A 103 -25.40 16.20 -17.08
CA GLY A 103 -24.63 15.80 -15.91
C GLY A 103 -24.52 14.29 -15.72
N ARG A 104 -24.72 13.49 -16.78
CA ARG A 104 -24.56 12.03 -16.78
C ARG A 104 -23.63 11.59 -17.89
N VAL A 105 -22.79 10.62 -17.58
CA VAL A 105 -21.94 9.94 -18.56
C VAL A 105 -22.81 8.99 -19.39
N ALA A 106 -22.83 9.15 -20.71
CA ALA A 106 -23.64 8.37 -21.63
C ALA A 106 -23.02 6.98 -21.88
N ARG A 107 -23.05 6.13 -20.86
CA ARG A 107 -22.62 4.73 -20.92
C ARG A 107 -23.53 3.80 -20.13
N LYS A 108 -23.56 2.55 -20.54
CA LYS A 108 -24.18 1.42 -19.86
C LYS A 108 -23.10 0.40 -19.54
N ILE A 109 -23.13 -0.13 -18.31
CA ILE A 109 -22.18 -1.14 -17.85
C ILE A 109 -23.01 -2.37 -17.48
N ASP A 110 -22.81 -3.46 -18.23
CA ASP A 110 -23.43 -4.75 -17.99
C ASP A 110 -22.39 -5.70 -17.38
N VAL A 111 -22.80 -6.43 -16.34
CA VAL A 111 -21.95 -7.39 -15.63
C VAL A 111 -22.56 -8.78 -15.78
N SER A 112 -21.75 -9.77 -16.12
CA SER A 112 -22.13 -11.19 -16.13
C SER A 112 -21.07 -12.02 -15.40
N SER A 113 -21.42 -13.16 -14.82
CA SER A 113 -20.42 -14.09 -14.28
C SER A 113 -20.90 -15.54 -14.34
N LEU A 114 -19.99 -16.48 -14.14
CA LEU A 114 -20.30 -17.91 -14.20
C LEU A 114 -21.15 -18.35 -12.99
N ASP A 115 -22.16 -19.18 -13.24
CA ASP A 115 -22.95 -19.84 -12.20
C ASP A 115 -22.35 -21.20 -11.75
N ASP A 116 -23.08 -21.96 -10.94
CA ASP A 116 -22.66 -23.28 -10.46
C ASP A 116 -22.47 -24.32 -11.59
N THR A 117 -23.09 -24.09 -12.73
CA THR A 117 -23.03 -24.95 -13.92
C THR A 117 -21.99 -24.49 -14.95
N ASN A 118 -21.22 -23.44 -14.64
CA ASN A 118 -20.31 -22.75 -15.58
C ASN A 118 -21.02 -22.06 -16.74
N THR A 119 -22.28 -21.68 -16.57
CA THR A 119 -23.00 -20.86 -17.56
C THR A 119 -22.77 -19.39 -17.24
N LEU A 120 -22.39 -18.60 -18.25
CA LEU A 120 -22.31 -17.14 -18.10
C LEU A 120 -23.72 -16.55 -17.99
N VAL A 121 -24.03 -15.96 -16.84
CA VAL A 121 -25.35 -15.39 -16.57
C VAL A 121 -25.26 -13.89 -16.30
N PRO A 122 -26.20 -13.07 -16.83
CA PRO A 122 -26.27 -11.65 -16.53
C PRO A 122 -26.57 -11.39 -15.05
N ARG A 123 -25.98 -10.30 -14.52
CA ARG A 123 -26.27 -9.78 -13.18
C ARG A 123 -27.17 -8.57 -13.32
N THR A 124 -28.31 -8.60 -12.63
CA THR A 124 -29.44 -7.68 -12.88
C THR A 124 -29.46 -6.48 -11.94
N GLY A 125 -28.60 -6.46 -10.91
CA GLY A 125 -28.47 -5.30 -10.03
C GLY A 125 -28.00 -4.05 -10.78
N THR A 126 -28.39 -2.88 -10.28
CA THR A 126 -27.88 -1.61 -10.82
C THR A 126 -26.38 -1.49 -10.53
N VAL A 127 -25.61 -1.11 -11.55
CA VAL A 127 -24.15 -0.96 -11.48
C VAL A 127 -23.79 0.51 -11.28
N HIS A 128 -23.00 0.77 -10.25
CA HIS A 128 -22.47 2.07 -9.90
C HIS A 128 -20.97 2.09 -10.07
N VAL A 129 -20.43 3.19 -10.62
CA VAL A 129 -18.98 3.43 -10.64
C VAL A 129 -18.61 4.20 -9.40
N LEU A 130 -17.76 3.63 -8.56
CA LEU A 130 -17.32 4.25 -7.32
C LEU A 130 -16.08 5.10 -7.58
N PRO A 131 -15.96 6.29 -6.97
CA PRO A 131 -14.69 7.00 -6.97
C PRO A 131 -13.66 6.14 -6.23
N ALA A 132 -12.60 5.74 -6.93
CA ALA A 132 -11.39 5.22 -6.31
C ALA A 132 -10.74 6.40 -5.59
N GLY A 133 -11.13 6.63 -4.32
CA GLY A 133 -10.64 7.76 -3.55
C GLY A 133 -9.12 7.82 -3.58
N ALA A 134 -8.55 8.97 -3.96
CA ALA A 134 -7.11 9.27 -3.98
C ALA A 134 -6.21 8.08 -4.37
N GLY A 135 -6.59 7.28 -5.38
CA GLY A 135 -5.64 6.38 -6.03
C GLY A 135 -4.51 7.24 -6.63
N PRO A 136 -3.26 6.75 -6.66
CA PRO A 136 -2.17 7.48 -7.31
C PRO A 136 -2.59 7.82 -8.74
N GLU A 137 -2.35 9.07 -9.18
CA GLU A 137 -2.52 9.41 -10.58
C GLU A 137 -1.73 8.42 -11.46
N GLY A 138 -2.38 7.86 -12.48
CA GLY A 138 -1.75 6.90 -13.40
C GLY A 138 -2.00 5.41 -13.13
N THR A 139 -2.81 5.03 -12.13
CA THR A 139 -3.21 3.62 -11.96
C THR A 139 -4.41 3.24 -12.82
N ASP A 140 -4.35 2.12 -13.53
CA ASP A 140 -5.40 1.66 -14.44
C ASP A 140 -6.35 0.66 -13.76
N PHE A 141 -7.09 1.11 -12.73
CA PHE A 141 -8.16 0.31 -12.12
C PHE A 141 -9.34 1.17 -11.67
N VAL A 142 -10.51 0.54 -11.55
CA VAL A 142 -11.73 1.19 -11.09
C VAL A 142 -12.56 0.22 -10.25
N LEU A 143 -13.31 0.80 -9.31
CA LEU A 143 -14.23 0.07 -8.44
C LEU A 143 -15.66 0.24 -8.95
N LEU A 144 -16.36 -0.89 -9.10
CA LEU A 144 -17.79 -0.92 -9.35
C LEU A 144 -18.51 -1.49 -8.13
N MET A 145 -19.77 -1.08 -7.95
CA MET A 145 -20.69 -1.69 -7.00
C MET A 145 -21.97 -2.06 -7.72
N ILE A 146 -22.35 -3.33 -7.64
CA ILE A 146 -23.63 -3.82 -8.12
C ILE A 146 -24.57 -3.98 -6.93
N GLU A 147 -25.81 -3.51 -7.05
CA GLU A 147 -26.90 -3.72 -6.08
C GLU A 147 -27.46 -5.15 -6.16
N GLN A 148 -26.57 -6.13 -6.06
CA GLN A 148 -26.86 -7.54 -5.97
C GLN A 148 -25.75 -8.22 -5.16
N GLY A 149 -26.14 -8.99 -4.15
CA GLY A 149 -25.24 -9.60 -3.18
C GLY A 149 -25.03 -11.10 -3.36
N ARG A 150 -24.31 -11.70 -2.39
CA ARG A 150 -24.05 -13.15 -2.23
C ARG A 150 -23.28 -13.79 -3.38
N PHE A 151 -22.33 -13.06 -3.96
CA PHE A 151 -21.40 -13.62 -4.93
C PHE A 151 -20.11 -14.12 -4.26
N PRO A 152 -19.48 -15.18 -4.80
CA PRO A 152 -18.16 -15.60 -4.36
C PRO A 152 -17.16 -14.48 -4.63
N THR A 153 -16.18 -14.30 -3.75
CA THR A 153 -15.20 -13.21 -3.84
C THR A 153 -13.79 -13.75 -3.83
N LEU A 154 -12.88 -13.00 -4.45
CA LEU A 154 -11.45 -13.26 -4.37
C LEU A 154 -10.82 -12.40 -3.28
N VAL A 155 -9.84 -12.97 -2.61
CA VAL A 155 -9.05 -12.27 -1.58
C VAL A 155 -7.90 -11.56 -2.26
N LEU A 156 -7.76 -10.26 -2.01
CA LEU A 156 -6.59 -9.50 -2.43
C LEU A 156 -5.40 -9.86 -1.53
N GLY A 157 -4.29 -10.20 -2.16
CA GLY A 157 -3.01 -10.35 -1.48
C GLY A 157 -2.31 -9.02 -1.27
N ASP A 158 -1.10 -9.12 -0.74
CA ASP A 158 -0.23 -7.97 -0.54
C ASP A 158 1.20 -8.34 -0.98
N PRO A 159 1.46 -8.39 -2.31
CA PRO A 159 2.74 -8.84 -2.86
C PRO A 159 3.94 -7.97 -2.43
N LEU A 160 3.72 -6.79 -1.85
CA LEU A 160 4.80 -5.98 -1.26
C LEU A 160 5.25 -6.48 0.12
N THR A 161 4.45 -7.33 0.77
CA THR A 161 4.69 -7.84 2.14
C THR A 161 4.81 -9.36 2.21
N GLU A 162 4.49 -10.07 1.12
CA GLU A 162 4.68 -11.52 1.03
C GLU A 162 6.17 -11.86 1.07
N LYS A 163 6.50 -13.02 1.66
CA LYS A 163 7.89 -13.43 1.92
C LYS A 163 8.69 -13.64 0.65
N ASP A 164 8.05 -14.19 -0.37
CA ASP A 164 8.62 -14.38 -1.68
C ASP A 164 8.22 -13.19 -2.55
N SER A 165 9.16 -12.57 -3.24
CA SER A 165 8.86 -11.44 -4.13
C SER A 165 8.48 -11.89 -5.54
N ILE A 166 8.55 -13.19 -5.82
CA ILE A 166 8.33 -13.79 -7.14
C ILE A 166 7.34 -14.93 -6.97
N HIS A 167 6.28 -14.92 -7.77
CA HIS A 167 5.16 -15.85 -7.64
C HIS A 167 4.79 -16.48 -8.97
N ASP A 168 4.44 -17.77 -8.93
CA ASP A 168 3.76 -18.40 -10.06
C ASP A 168 2.31 -17.94 -10.07
N VAL A 169 1.93 -17.22 -11.13
CA VAL A 169 0.62 -16.59 -11.26
C VAL A 169 -0.13 -17.10 -12.48
N ILE A 170 -1.46 -17.03 -12.40
CA ILE A 170 -2.38 -17.29 -13.50
C ILE A 170 -3.31 -16.09 -13.69
N LEU A 171 -3.52 -15.67 -14.93
CA LEU A 171 -4.57 -14.71 -15.28
C LEU A 171 -5.86 -15.46 -15.60
N LEU A 172 -6.96 -15.05 -14.96
CA LEU A 172 -8.29 -15.52 -15.32
C LEU A 172 -9.08 -14.38 -15.96
N GLY A 173 -9.52 -14.57 -17.21
CA GLY A 173 -10.37 -13.60 -17.89
C GLY A 173 -11.15 -14.21 -19.05
N PHE A 174 -12.10 -13.42 -19.55
CA PHE A 174 -12.90 -13.76 -20.72
C PHE A 174 -12.22 -13.22 -21.98
N SER A 175 -12.40 -13.91 -23.10
CA SER A 175 -12.05 -13.34 -24.40
C SER A 175 -13.11 -12.34 -24.83
N ALA A 176 -12.73 -11.36 -25.65
CA ALA A 176 -13.69 -10.55 -26.38
C ALA A 176 -14.66 -11.46 -27.17
N GLY A 177 -15.96 -11.18 -27.06
CA GLY A 177 -17.06 -11.98 -27.62
C GLY A 177 -17.27 -13.36 -26.98
N GLY A 178 -16.39 -13.80 -26.06
CA GLY A 178 -16.43 -15.13 -25.46
C GLY A 178 -17.40 -15.25 -24.29
N THR A 179 -17.91 -16.45 -24.07
CA THR A 179 -18.76 -16.80 -22.91
C THR A 179 -18.03 -17.59 -21.84
N ASP A 180 -16.80 -18.03 -22.13
CA ASP A 180 -15.98 -18.86 -21.26
C ASP A 180 -14.67 -18.15 -20.88
N LEU A 181 -14.07 -18.58 -19.77
CA LEU A 181 -12.70 -18.19 -19.44
C LEU A 181 -11.72 -18.71 -20.48
N ILE A 182 -10.72 -17.89 -20.80
CA ILE A 182 -9.71 -18.19 -21.82
C ILE A 182 -8.91 -19.43 -21.43
N LYS A 183 -8.79 -20.35 -22.39
CA LYS A 183 -8.00 -21.59 -22.30
C LYS A 183 -7.00 -21.68 -23.47
N PRO A 184 -5.86 -22.36 -23.31
CA PRO A 184 -5.38 -22.97 -22.08
C PRO A 184 -4.94 -21.91 -21.06
N TYR A 185 -5.09 -22.24 -19.79
CA TYR A 185 -4.58 -21.44 -18.70
C TYR A 185 -3.06 -21.45 -18.73
N GLN A 186 -2.45 -20.26 -18.77
CA GLN A 186 -1.00 -20.12 -18.79
C GLN A 186 -0.49 -19.72 -17.41
N ILE A 187 0.54 -20.42 -16.96
CA ILE A 187 1.28 -20.07 -15.75
C ILE A 187 2.37 -19.08 -16.17
N GLY A 188 2.33 -17.90 -15.58
CA GLY A 188 3.40 -16.91 -15.67
C GLY A 188 4.11 -16.76 -14.34
N VAL A 189 5.13 -15.92 -14.34
CA VAL A 189 5.84 -15.48 -13.14
C VAL A 189 5.50 -14.00 -12.92
N GLY A 190 5.10 -13.62 -11.72
CA GLY A 190 4.77 -12.25 -11.35
C GLY A 190 5.61 -11.75 -10.19
N GLN A 191 5.92 -10.46 -10.18
CA GLN A 191 6.65 -9.80 -9.09
C GLN A 191 6.25 -8.33 -8.97
N PRO A 192 6.32 -7.72 -7.77
CA PRO A 192 6.12 -6.30 -7.61
C PRO A 192 7.28 -5.51 -8.24
N SER A 193 6.96 -4.37 -8.85
CA SER A 193 7.91 -3.41 -9.39
C SER A 193 7.40 -1.99 -9.09
N GLY A 194 7.80 -1.44 -7.94
CA GLY A 194 7.28 -0.16 -7.46
C GLY A 194 5.78 -0.24 -7.14
N ILE A 195 4.98 0.55 -7.84
CA ILE A 195 3.51 0.57 -7.73
C ILE A 195 2.80 -0.36 -8.72
N SER A 196 3.57 -1.06 -9.56
CA SER A 196 3.06 -2.00 -10.56
C SER A 196 3.34 -3.44 -10.15
N TYR A 197 2.57 -4.37 -10.71
CA TYR A 197 2.85 -5.80 -10.68
C TYR A 197 3.22 -6.23 -12.10
N VAL A 198 4.42 -6.78 -12.28
CA VAL A 198 4.95 -7.14 -13.59
C VAL A 198 4.95 -8.65 -13.74
N THR A 199 4.40 -9.14 -14.84
CA THR A 199 4.30 -10.57 -15.14
C THR A 199 5.20 -10.97 -16.32
N SER A 200 5.48 -12.26 -16.45
CA SER A 200 6.19 -12.81 -17.61
C SER A 200 5.28 -13.02 -18.83
N LEU A 201 3.97 -12.85 -18.66
CA LEU A 201 2.94 -13.05 -19.67
C LEU A 201 2.09 -11.79 -19.79
N PRO A 202 1.89 -11.25 -21.00
CA PRO A 202 1.01 -10.11 -21.15
C PRO A 202 -0.46 -10.54 -21.10
N SER A 203 -1.36 -9.63 -20.72
CA SER A 203 -2.80 -9.87 -20.81
C SER A 203 -3.26 -9.92 -22.28
N ARG A 204 -4.25 -10.76 -22.59
CA ARG A 204 -4.87 -10.83 -23.92
C ARG A 204 -6.07 -9.90 -24.03
N GLU A 205 -6.56 -9.73 -25.26
CA GLU A 205 -7.79 -8.98 -25.52
C GLU A 205 -8.98 -9.58 -24.77
N GLY A 206 -9.71 -8.75 -24.01
CA GLY A 206 -10.79 -9.14 -23.13
C GLY A 206 -10.37 -9.47 -21.69
N GLU A 207 -9.09 -9.76 -21.43
CA GLU A 207 -8.61 -10.06 -20.07
C GLU A 207 -8.33 -8.80 -19.23
N SER A 208 -8.38 -7.61 -19.84
CA SER A 208 -8.25 -6.32 -19.15
C SER A 208 -9.16 -6.24 -17.92
N GLY A 209 -8.57 -5.96 -16.76
CA GLY A 209 -9.24 -5.90 -15.46
C GLY A 209 -9.36 -7.24 -14.75
N GLY A 210 -8.92 -8.34 -15.36
CA GLY A 210 -8.87 -9.67 -14.75
C GLY A 210 -7.80 -9.80 -13.65
N PRO A 211 -8.00 -10.72 -12.70
CA PRO A 211 -7.04 -10.93 -11.62
C PRO A 211 -5.86 -11.81 -12.04
N TRP A 212 -4.65 -11.37 -11.70
CA TRP A 212 -3.46 -12.22 -11.59
C TRP A 212 -3.48 -12.91 -10.22
N ILE A 213 -3.76 -14.21 -10.22
CA ILE A 213 -3.93 -15.03 -9.02
C ILE A 213 -2.65 -15.81 -8.77
N ASP A 214 -2.09 -15.69 -7.57
CA ASP A 214 -0.98 -16.53 -7.13
C ASP A 214 -1.46 -17.97 -6.93
N ILE A 215 -0.76 -18.92 -7.56
CA ILE A 215 -1.16 -20.32 -7.61
C ILE A 215 -1.04 -20.98 -6.23
N GLU A 216 -0.11 -20.51 -5.39
CA GLU A 216 0.12 -21.09 -4.07
C GLU A 216 -0.92 -20.65 -3.04
N SER A 217 -1.18 -19.35 -2.96
CA SER A 217 -2.09 -18.75 -1.98
C SER A 217 -3.55 -18.65 -2.46
N GLY A 218 -3.78 -18.66 -3.78
CA GLY A 218 -5.09 -18.38 -4.37
C GLY A 218 -5.54 -16.91 -4.23
N LYS A 219 -4.64 -16.01 -3.81
CA LYS A 219 -4.91 -14.57 -3.67
C LYS A 219 -4.60 -13.82 -4.95
N VAL A 220 -5.25 -12.68 -5.15
CA VAL A 220 -4.99 -11.78 -6.28
C VAL A 220 -3.82 -10.86 -5.95
N PHE A 221 -2.77 -10.86 -6.77
CA PHE A 221 -1.58 -9.99 -6.61
C PHE A 221 -1.52 -8.85 -7.61
N GLY A 222 -2.26 -8.94 -8.72
CA GLY A 222 -2.36 -7.86 -9.68
C GLY A 222 -3.71 -7.83 -10.39
N VAL A 223 -4.03 -6.67 -10.98
CA VAL A 223 -5.16 -6.46 -11.87
C VAL A 223 -4.60 -6.18 -13.26
N ALA A 224 -4.89 -7.06 -14.20
CA ALA A 224 -4.40 -6.96 -15.57
C ALA A 224 -4.78 -5.60 -16.17
N SER A 225 -3.79 -4.86 -16.63
CA SER A 225 -4.00 -3.67 -17.46
C SER A 225 -3.99 -4.09 -18.92
N GLY A 226 -4.84 -3.45 -19.71
CA GLY A 226 -5.11 -3.82 -21.09
C GLY A 226 -4.18 -3.18 -22.10
N ILE A 227 -4.43 -3.48 -23.37
CA ILE A 227 -3.81 -2.80 -24.52
C ILE A 227 -4.16 -1.31 -24.44
N THR A 228 -3.22 -0.48 -23.99
CA THR A 228 -3.34 0.98 -24.16
C THR A 228 -3.43 1.27 -25.65
N SER A 229 -4.39 2.07 -26.07
CA SER A 229 -4.71 2.40 -27.46
C SER A 229 -3.61 3.16 -28.23
N GLY A 230 -2.38 3.23 -27.71
CA GLY A 230 -1.19 3.71 -28.42
C GLY A 230 -0.27 2.55 -28.74
N ALA A 231 0.01 2.33 -30.04
CA ALA A 231 1.12 1.64 -30.76
C ALA A 231 1.93 0.46 -30.15
N THR A 232 1.85 0.16 -28.86
CA THR A 232 2.56 -0.91 -28.15
C THR A 232 1.51 -1.87 -27.62
N GLY A 233 1.55 -3.12 -28.10
CA GLY A 233 0.53 -4.14 -27.87
C GLY A 233 0.36 -4.62 -26.43
N ALA A 234 -0.05 -5.88 -26.27
CA ALA A 234 -0.32 -6.54 -25.00
C ALA A 234 0.74 -6.22 -23.93
N THR A 235 0.31 -5.71 -22.78
CA THR A 235 1.19 -5.31 -21.67
C THR A 235 1.28 -6.40 -20.62
N ASN A 236 2.46 -6.52 -20.01
CA ASN A 236 2.73 -7.37 -18.86
C ASN A 236 2.81 -6.57 -17.54
N GLU A 237 2.54 -5.27 -17.59
CA GLU A 237 2.37 -4.44 -16.42
C GLU A 237 0.90 -4.46 -15.97
N SER A 238 0.70 -4.46 -14.67
CA SER A 238 -0.62 -4.58 -14.03
C SER A 238 -0.68 -3.70 -12.80
N THR A 239 -1.87 -3.29 -12.40
CA THR A 239 -2.04 -2.57 -11.13
C THR A 239 -1.81 -3.54 -9.97
N ILE A 240 -0.91 -3.22 -9.04
CA ILE A 240 -0.62 -4.08 -7.89
C ILE A 240 -1.81 -4.15 -6.91
N ALA A 241 -2.11 -5.36 -6.41
CA ALA A 241 -3.26 -5.58 -5.54
C ALA A 241 -3.21 -4.77 -4.22
N THR A 242 -2.02 -4.43 -3.73
CA THR A 242 -1.83 -3.60 -2.53
C THR A 242 -2.51 -2.23 -2.66
N ILE A 243 -2.43 -1.60 -3.84
CA ILE A 243 -3.08 -0.30 -4.10
C ILE A 243 -4.60 -0.46 -4.16
N VAL A 244 -5.07 -1.52 -4.84
CA VAL A 244 -6.50 -1.83 -4.92
C VAL A 244 -7.10 -2.06 -3.53
N ARG A 245 -6.37 -2.79 -2.67
CA ARG A 245 -6.76 -3.05 -1.27
C ARG A 245 -6.86 -1.75 -0.47
N ALA A 246 -5.92 -0.81 -0.65
CA ALA A 246 -5.97 0.49 0.01
C ALA A 246 -7.20 1.31 -0.44
N ALA A 247 -7.50 1.33 -1.74
CA ALA A 247 -8.68 2.02 -2.27
C ALA A 247 -10.01 1.43 -1.76
N LEU A 248 -10.08 0.10 -1.64
CA LEU A 248 -11.25 -0.60 -1.11
C LEU A 248 -11.49 -0.34 0.39
N ALA A 249 -10.43 -0.08 1.16
CA ALA A 249 -10.56 0.18 2.60
C ALA A 249 -11.47 1.38 2.92
N ILE A 250 -11.55 2.37 2.03
CA ILE A 250 -12.44 3.52 2.14
C ILE A 250 -13.91 3.08 2.10
N TRP A 251 -14.24 2.13 1.22
CA TRP A 251 -15.60 1.64 1.01
C TRP A 251 -16.02 0.59 2.04
N PHE A 252 -15.07 -0.19 2.56
CA PHE A 252 -15.31 -1.13 3.64
C PHE A 252 -15.22 -0.51 5.05
N GLY A 253 -14.66 0.69 5.18
CA GLY A 253 -14.44 1.40 6.45
C GLY A 253 -15.68 1.83 7.23
N GLY A 254 -16.88 1.68 6.66
CA GLY A 254 -18.17 1.80 7.38
C GLY A 254 -18.76 0.47 7.85
N ALA A 255 -18.16 -0.66 7.46
CA ALA A 255 -18.64 -2.03 7.71
C ALA A 255 -17.50 -2.93 8.22
N ALA A 256 -16.56 -2.36 8.98
CA ALA A 256 -15.32 -3.01 9.43
C ALA A 256 -15.48 -4.20 10.41
N ASN A 257 -16.65 -4.84 10.47
CA ASN A 257 -16.89 -6.10 11.19
C ASN A 257 -17.62 -7.17 10.35
N ALA A 258 -17.74 -7.02 9.02
CA ALA A 258 -18.42 -8.00 8.17
C ALA A 258 -17.59 -8.37 6.94
N MET A 259 -16.43 -9.02 7.16
CA MET A 259 -15.99 -10.04 6.22
C MET A 259 -16.31 -11.40 6.84
N PRO A 260 -17.36 -12.11 6.39
CA PRO A 260 -17.53 -13.49 6.79
C PRO A 260 -16.36 -14.30 6.21
N VAL A 261 -15.61 -14.93 7.11
CA VAL A 261 -14.89 -16.18 6.80
C VAL A 261 -15.90 -17.10 6.11
N PRO A 262 -15.56 -17.77 4.98
CA PRO A 262 -16.51 -18.64 4.30
C PRO A 262 -17.07 -19.64 5.29
N GLU A 263 -18.39 -19.59 5.46
CA GLU A 263 -19.15 -20.50 6.29
C GLU A 263 -18.90 -21.91 5.74
N LYS A 264 -18.17 -22.72 6.52
CA LYS A 264 -18.05 -24.15 6.25
C LYS A 264 -19.46 -24.71 6.15
N ILE A 265 -19.83 -25.16 4.95
CA ILE A 265 -20.99 -26.00 4.73
C ILE A 265 -20.86 -27.19 5.70
N ALA A 266 -21.85 -27.30 6.58
CA ALA A 266 -21.93 -28.32 7.60
C ALA A 266 -22.06 -29.70 6.94
N ASP A 267 -21.06 -30.55 7.16
CA ASP A 267 -21.23 -32.00 7.04
C ASP A 267 -21.41 -32.59 8.45
N THR A 268 -22.49 -33.38 8.55
CA THR A 268 -22.99 -34.24 9.62
C THR A 268 -21.93 -35.01 10.43
N PRO A 269 -22.23 -35.43 11.68
CA PRO A 269 -21.24 -35.80 12.68
C PRO A 269 -20.73 -37.23 12.49
N ASN A 270 -19.42 -37.43 12.69
CA ASN A 270 -18.84 -38.75 12.92
C ASN A 270 -17.90 -38.67 14.14
N PRO A 271 -17.82 -39.73 14.97
CA PRO A 271 -17.56 -39.61 16.40
C PRO A 271 -16.08 -39.46 16.74
N GLU A 272 -15.88 -38.92 17.95
CA GLU A 272 -14.63 -38.77 18.69
C GLU A 272 -13.55 -39.80 18.35
N ILE A 273 -12.45 -39.30 17.78
CA ILE A 273 -11.13 -39.90 17.95
C ILE A 273 -10.29 -38.89 18.72
N ALA A 274 -9.93 -39.25 19.94
CA ALA A 274 -9.11 -38.47 20.85
C ALA A 274 -7.81 -38.03 20.15
N LYS A 275 -7.62 -36.71 20.05
CA LYS A 275 -6.41 -36.09 19.51
C LYS A 275 -5.41 -35.94 20.66
N PRO A 276 -4.15 -36.41 20.51
CA PRO A 276 -3.14 -36.27 21.56
C PRO A 276 -2.76 -34.80 21.75
N GLU A 277 -2.61 -34.44 23.02
CA GLU A 277 -2.18 -33.13 23.51
C GLU A 277 -0.73 -32.85 23.03
N VAL A 278 -0.60 -31.99 22.02
CA VAL A 278 0.70 -31.54 21.53
C VAL A 278 1.20 -30.46 22.48
N THR A 279 2.24 -30.78 23.24
CA THR A 279 2.99 -29.80 24.03
C THR A 279 3.55 -28.73 23.08
N PRO A 280 3.22 -27.43 23.26
CA PRO A 280 3.71 -26.39 22.37
C PRO A 280 5.23 -26.30 22.48
N SER A 281 5.89 -26.53 21.34
CA SER A 281 7.32 -26.27 21.15
C SER A 281 7.62 -24.83 21.58
N GLN A 282 8.57 -24.66 22.50
CA GLN A 282 9.11 -23.35 22.87
C GLN A 282 9.80 -22.74 21.65
N GLU A 283 9.03 -21.99 20.86
CA GLU A 283 9.56 -21.17 19.78
C GLU A 283 10.41 -20.06 20.42
N SER A 284 11.71 -20.07 20.13
CA SER A 284 12.62 -19.04 20.59
C SER A 284 12.19 -17.69 20.01
N ALA A 285 12.09 -16.67 20.85
CA ALA A 285 11.74 -15.32 20.41
C ALA A 285 12.63 -14.88 19.22
N PRO A 286 12.10 -14.09 18.27
CA PRO A 286 12.86 -13.67 17.10
C PRO A 286 14.18 -12.98 17.53
N PRO A 287 15.29 -13.20 16.79
CA PRO A 287 16.64 -12.81 17.22
C PRO A 287 16.77 -11.33 17.60
N GLU A 288 16.02 -10.44 16.94
CA GLU A 288 16.04 -9.01 17.19
C GLU A 288 15.48 -8.62 18.57
N PHE A 289 14.63 -9.46 19.19
CA PHE A 289 14.09 -9.23 20.53
C PHE A 289 14.95 -9.85 21.65
N ALA A 290 16.07 -10.50 21.31
CA ALA A 290 16.92 -11.18 22.27
C ALA A 290 17.49 -10.20 23.33
N GLY A 291 17.11 -10.43 24.59
CA GLY A 291 17.54 -9.60 25.73
C GLY A 291 16.83 -8.25 25.84
N LEU A 292 15.77 -8.02 25.05
CA LEU A 292 14.90 -6.85 25.15
C LEU A 292 13.64 -7.17 25.95
N ASP A 293 13.19 -6.18 26.72
CA ASP A 293 11.95 -6.23 27.48
C ASP A 293 10.88 -5.44 26.71
N VAL A 294 9.92 -6.18 26.12
CA VAL A 294 8.78 -5.61 25.39
C VAL A 294 7.69 -5.24 26.39
N ILE A 295 7.32 -3.97 26.46
CA ILE A 295 6.30 -3.48 27.39
C ILE A 295 5.13 -2.89 26.62
N TYR A 296 3.93 -3.39 26.90
CA TYR A 296 2.70 -2.80 26.37
C TYR A 296 2.01 -2.00 27.47
N PHE A 297 1.82 -0.70 27.23
CA PHE A 297 1.03 0.17 28.09
C PHE A 297 -0.45 0.01 27.73
N GLU A 298 -1.13 -0.93 28.39
CA GLU A 298 -2.46 -1.39 27.99
C GLU A 298 -3.49 -0.26 27.93
N ARG A 299 -4.28 -0.24 26.86
CA ARG A 299 -5.35 0.75 26.63
C ARG A 299 -6.63 0.05 26.21
N SER A 300 -7.77 0.53 26.72
CA SER A 300 -9.07 -0.03 26.34
C SER A 300 -9.44 0.28 24.89
N SER A 301 -9.00 1.42 24.38
CA SER A 301 -9.22 1.85 22.99
C SER A 301 -8.43 1.05 21.94
N ASP A 302 -7.47 0.22 22.36
CA ASP A 302 -6.78 -0.70 21.44
C ASP A 302 -7.65 -1.92 21.08
N ASN A 303 -8.83 -2.08 21.70
CA ASN A 303 -9.78 -3.17 21.45
C ASN A 303 -9.12 -4.55 21.42
N GLU A 304 -8.17 -4.78 22.34
CA GLU A 304 -7.38 -6.02 22.46
C GLU A 304 -6.43 -6.32 21.29
N LEU A 305 -6.38 -5.47 20.26
CA LEU A 305 -5.63 -5.75 19.03
C LEU A 305 -4.13 -5.87 19.32
N VAL A 306 -3.54 -4.90 20.00
CA VAL A 306 -2.10 -4.90 20.37
C VAL A 306 -1.76 -6.14 21.20
N ARG A 307 -2.60 -6.49 22.18
CA ARG A 307 -2.40 -7.69 23.03
C ARG A 307 -2.41 -8.96 22.18
N LYS A 308 -3.35 -9.06 21.25
CA LYS A 308 -3.47 -10.18 20.33
C LYS A 308 -2.23 -10.29 19.43
N VAL A 309 -1.74 -9.20 18.85
CA VAL A 309 -0.49 -9.20 18.05
C VAL A 309 0.68 -9.73 18.87
N LEU A 310 0.88 -9.22 20.09
CA LEU A 310 1.99 -9.62 20.95
C LEU A 310 1.88 -11.09 21.39
N HIS A 311 0.67 -11.62 21.55
CA HIS A 311 0.45 -13.03 21.87
C HIS A 311 0.66 -13.94 20.65
N ASP A 312 0.07 -13.58 19.50
CA ASP A 312 0.13 -14.36 18.25
C ASP A 312 1.56 -14.45 17.70
N THR A 313 2.43 -13.49 18.03
CA THR A 313 3.84 -13.47 17.62
C THR A 313 4.76 -14.25 18.57
N GLY A 314 4.23 -14.84 19.66
CA GLY A 314 5.02 -15.56 20.64
C GLY A 314 6.02 -14.69 21.41
N LEU A 315 5.92 -13.36 21.30
CA LEU A 315 6.82 -12.44 21.98
C LEU A 315 6.61 -12.51 23.49
N LYS A 316 7.70 -12.55 24.26
CA LYS A 316 7.62 -12.33 25.71
C LYS A 316 7.46 -10.83 25.96
N TRP A 317 6.29 -10.45 26.46
CA TRP A 317 5.99 -9.06 26.78
C TRP A 317 5.40 -8.93 28.19
N ARG A 318 5.47 -7.72 28.75
CA ARG A 318 4.88 -7.39 30.04
C ARG A 318 3.85 -6.30 29.88
N LYS A 319 2.73 -6.48 30.58
CA LYS A 319 1.69 -5.46 30.69
C LYS A 319 2.13 -4.39 31.67
N GLN A 320 1.95 -3.13 31.29
CA GLN A 320 2.03 -1.98 32.18
C GLN A 320 0.73 -1.20 32.11
N THR A 321 0.22 -0.76 33.25
CA THR A 321 -1.00 0.06 33.30
C THR A 321 -0.70 1.43 32.70
N SER A 322 -1.50 1.86 31.72
CA SER A 322 -1.41 3.22 31.18
C SER A 322 -1.95 4.25 32.17
N ASP A 323 -1.47 5.48 32.07
CA ASP A 323 -2.06 6.62 32.80
C ASP A 323 -3.53 6.76 32.39
N ALA A 324 -4.43 6.87 33.38
CA ALA A 324 -5.87 6.99 33.19
C ALA A 324 -6.25 8.11 32.20
N LYS A 325 -5.47 9.20 32.15
CA LYS A 325 -5.67 10.29 31.19
C LYS A 325 -5.60 9.83 29.73
N TYR A 326 -4.76 8.84 29.46
CA TYR A 326 -4.46 8.37 28.12
C TYR A 326 -5.10 7.02 27.76
N ALA A 327 -5.72 6.31 28.72
CA ALA A 327 -6.30 4.99 28.53
C ALA A 327 -7.39 4.92 27.42
N LYS A 328 -8.02 6.07 27.12
CA LYS A 328 -9.06 6.22 26.08
C LYS A 328 -8.56 6.45 24.66
N TYR A 329 -7.25 6.65 24.46
CA TYR A 329 -6.66 6.90 23.15
C TYR A 329 -5.87 5.68 22.70
N PRO A 330 -6.00 5.22 21.45
CA PRO A 330 -5.29 4.04 20.98
C PRO A 330 -3.78 4.27 20.99
N SER A 331 -3.02 3.20 21.19
CA SER A 331 -1.57 3.21 21.04
C SER A 331 -1.19 3.67 19.64
N ASN A 332 -0.22 4.57 19.55
CA ASN A 332 0.16 5.20 18.28
C ASN A 332 1.68 5.26 18.08
N VAL A 333 2.49 4.76 19.01
CA VAL A 333 3.95 4.83 18.93
C VAL A 333 4.56 3.53 19.44
N VAL A 334 5.61 3.07 18.73
CA VAL A 334 6.57 2.09 19.27
C VAL A 334 7.83 2.83 19.70
N THR A 335 8.31 2.61 20.91
CA THR A 335 9.51 3.30 21.41
C THR A 335 10.75 2.43 21.32
N CYS A 336 11.89 3.04 21.05
CA CYS A 336 13.21 2.44 21.18
C CYS A 336 13.99 3.14 22.31
N GLY A 337 14.73 2.37 23.11
CA GLY A 337 15.59 2.92 24.17
C GLY A 337 17.00 3.29 23.72
N SER A 338 17.45 2.74 22.59
CA SER A 338 18.76 2.97 21.96
C SER A 338 18.74 2.41 20.53
N ASP A 339 19.79 2.65 19.73
CA ASP A 339 19.93 2.05 18.39
C ASP A 339 19.92 0.51 18.43
N ARG A 340 20.39 -0.10 19.52
CA ARG A 340 20.29 -1.55 19.73
C ARG A 340 18.84 -2.04 19.78
N GLY A 341 17.93 -1.21 20.29
CA GLY A 341 16.50 -1.51 20.35
C GLY A 341 15.73 -1.11 19.09
N LEU A 342 16.37 -0.42 18.13
CA LEU A 342 15.70 0.07 16.93
C LEU A 342 15.20 -1.07 16.05
N LEU A 343 16.02 -2.10 15.83
CA LEU A 343 15.62 -3.22 14.98
C LEU A 343 14.35 -3.90 15.51
N ALA A 344 14.31 -4.17 16.82
CA ALA A 344 13.11 -4.70 17.48
C ALA A 344 11.93 -3.73 17.46
N ALA A 345 12.15 -2.43 17.60
CA ALA A 345 11.10 -1.42 17.48
C ALA A 345 10.51 -1.37 16.06
N LYS A 346 11.35 -1.49 15.02
CA LYS A 346 10.92 -1.59 13.62
C LYS A 346 10.14 -2.88 13.38
N SER A 347 10.68 -4.03 13.79
CA SER A 347 9.98 -5.32 13.70
C SER A 347 8.62 -5.28 14.40
N LEU A 348 8.56 -4.73 15.62
CA LEU A 348 7.30 -4.60 16.36
C LEU A 348 6.32 -3.62 15.70
N ALA A 349 6.81 -2.48 15.19
CA ALA A 349 5.98 -1.54 14.45
C ALA A 349 5.36 -2.20 13.21
N MET A 350 6.15 -2.95 12.44
CA MET A 350 5.67 -3.71 11.28
C MET A 350 4.61 -4.75 11.68
N MET A 351 4.88 -5.58 12.69
CA MET A 351 3.90 -6.57 13.18
C MET A 351 2.56 -5.93 13.61
N LEU A 352 2.62 -4.75 14.22
CA LEU A 352 1.44 -4.00 14.63
C LEU A 352 0.69 -3.44 13.42
N LEU A 353 1.41 -2.84 12.46
CA LEU A 353 0.85 -2.31 11.21
C LEU A 353 0.17 -3.41 10.38
N ASP A 354 0.82 -4.57 10.23
CA ASP A 354 0.30 -5.73 9.49
C ASP A 354 -1.03 -6.26 10.05
N LYS A 355 -1.27 -6.02 11.34
CA LYS A 355 -2.49 -6.40 12.06
C LYS A 355 -3.49 -5.24 12.19
N GLY A 356 -3.25 -4.12 11.53
CA GLY A 356 -4.16 -2.97 11.48
C GLY A 356 -4.06 -2.01 12.67
N VAL A 357 -3.04 -2.13 13.53
CA VAL A 357 -2.78 -1.13 14.57
C VAL A 357 -2.19 0.12 13.92
N GLN A 358 -2.77 1.28 14.21
CA GLN A 358 -2.35 2.56 13.65
C GLN A 358 -1.08 3.09 14.34
N VAL A 359 0.07 2.50 14.04
CA VAL A 359 1.37 3.01 14.50
C VAL A 359 1.70 4.26 13.71
N LYS A 360 1.84 5.40 14.37
CA LYS A 360 2.08 6.71 13.76
C LYS A 360 3.51 7.23 13.93
N GLY A 361 4.36 6.45 14.61
CA GLY A 361 5.76 6.81 14.80
C GLY A 361 6.57 5.77 15.55
N ILE A 362 7.89 5.82 15.33
CA ILE A 362 8.88 5.30 16.28
C ILE A 362 9.46 6.49 17.03
N ALA A 363 9.58 6.37 18.36
CA ALA A 363 10.02 7.47 19.22
C ALA A 363 11.12 7.00 20.21
N PRO A 364 11.92 7.92 20.74
CA PRO A 364 12.73 7.62 21.92
C PRO A 364 11.84 7.29 23.11
N GLN A 365 12.36 6.48 24.02
CA GLN A 365 11.79 6.39 25.36
C GLN A 365 11.96 7.69 26.15
N ARG A 366 10.95 8.03 26.97
CA ARG A 366 11.05 9.19 27.90
C ARG A 366 12.18 9.01 28.91
N LYS A 367 12.42 7.78 29.33
CA LYS A 367 13.57 7.39 30.14
C LYS A 367 14.37 6.38 29.30
N PRO A 368 15.50 6.77 28.70
CA PRO A 368 16.24 5.92 27.77
C PRO A 368 16.81 4.72 28.52
N ILE A 369 16.09 3.60 28.47
CA ILE A 369 16.53 2.33 29.01
C ILE A 369 16.85 1.46 27.80
N SER A 370 18.14 1.23 27.56
CA SER A 370 18.67 0.70 26.30
C SER A 370 18.10 -0.68 25.91
N ASN A 371 17.61 -1.47 26.86
CA ASN A 371 17.09 -2.81 26.66
C ASN A 371 15.56 -2.91 26.68
N LYS A 372 14.85 -1.81 26.36
CA LYS A 372 13.38 -1.79 26.30
C LYS A 372 12.86 -1.39 24.94
N VAL A 373 11.74 -1.98 24.57
CA VAL A 373 10.87 -1.54 23.47
C VAL A 373 9.46 -1.45 24.03
N THR A 374 8.75 -0.35 23.77
CA THR A 374 7.40 -0.17 24.32
C THR A 374 6.37 0.16 23.26
N VAL A 375 5.11 -0.21 23.51
CA VAL A 375 3.95 0.21 22.72
C VAL A 375 3.14 1.18 23.57
N GLU A 376 3.06 2.44 23.14
CA GLU A 376 2.57 3.57 23.92
C GLU A 376 1.69 4.53 23.09
N TYR A 377 1.08 5.51 23.77
CA TYR A 377 0.43 6.66 23.15
C TYR A 377 1.18 7.93 23.48
N TYR A 378 1.63 8.65 22.46
CA TYR A 378 2.16 10.01 22.58
C TYR A 378 1.21 11.01 21.91
N PRO A 379 0.73 12.05 22.64
CA PRO A 379 -0.18 13.06 22.09
C PRO A 379 0.35 13.73 20.83
N ASN A 380 1.66 14.00 20.78
CA ASN A 380 2.29 14.67 19.64
C ASN A 380 2.15 13.86 18.34
N TYR A 381 2.12 12.52 18.44
CA TYR A 381 1.94 11.63 17.31
C TYR A 381 0.48 11.39 16.95
N SER A 382 -0.50 11.88 17.72
CA SER A 382 -1.92 11.56 17.49
C SER A 382 -2.45 12.06 16.14
N ARG A 383 -1.86 13.12 15.61
CA ARG A 383 -2.20 13.74 14.32
C ARG A 383 -1.31 13.26 13.17
N HIS A 384 -0.26 12.50 13.46
CA HIS A 384 0.62 12.01 12.41
C HIS A 384 -0.12 10.99 11.53
N PRO A 385 0.31 10.86 10.25
CA PRO A 385 -0.12 9.74 9.42
C PRO A 385 0.33 8.43 10.06
N VAL A 386 -0.36 7.36 9.70
CA VAL A 386 0.08 6.00 10.04
C VAL A 386 1.37 5.72 9.28
N LEU A 387 2.36 5.13 9.94
CA LEU A 387 3.60 4.71 9.30
C LEU A 387 3.30 3.66 8.24
N THR A 388 4.01 3.76 7.13
CA THR A 388 4.08 2.71 6.11
C THR A 388 5.30 1.83 6.35
N GLY A 389 5.33 0.62 5.77
CA GLY A 389 6.51 -0.23 5.81
C GLY A 389 7.80 0.47 5.38
N PRO A 390 7.82 1.12 4.19
CA PRO A 390 8.98 1.90 3.75
C PRO A 390 9.38 3.02 4.72
N ALA A 391 8.41 3.68 5.37
CA ALA A 391 8.70 4.72 6.36
C ALA A 391 9.35 4.14 7.62
N VAL A 392 8.92 2.94 8.07
CA VAL A 392 9.58 2.22 9.16
C VAL A 392 11.00 1.83 8.76
N ASP A 393 11.17 1.28 7.55
CA ASP A 393 12.47 0.81 7.05
C ASP A 393 13.49 1.92 6.87
N ALA A 394 13.06 3.12 6.47
CA ALA A 394 13.91 4.29 6.33
C ALA A 394 14.49 4.81 7.66
N ILE A 395 13.94 4.40 8.82
CA ILE A 395 14.45 4.82 10.13
C ILE A 395 15.77 4.09 10.39
N SER A 396 16.86 4.86 10.36
CA SER A 396 18.24 4.36 10.46
C SER A 396 18.85 4.44 11.86
N ALA A 397 18.26 5.26 12.74
CA ALA A 397 18.68 5.43 14.13
C ALA A 397 17.45 5.61 15.04
N CYS A 398 17.59 5.27 16.32
CA CYS A 398 16.53 5.51 17.29
C CYS A 398 16.34 7.03 17.45
N PRO A 399 15.16 7.59 17.15
CA PRO A 399 15.00 9.04 17.13
C PRO A 399 15.25 9.61 18.53
N THR A 400 15.81 10.81 18.61
CA THR A 400 15.91 11.60 19.83
C THR A 400 14.66 12.47 20.01
N TRP A 401 14.43 12.98 21.22
CA TRP A 401 13.25 13.82 21.48
C TRP A 401 13.28 15.12 20.66
N SER A 402 14.48 15.53 20.21
CA SER A 402 14.69 16.64 19.27
C SER A 402 14.35 16.32 17.82
N GLU A 403 14.22 15.05 17.45
CA GLU A 403 13.96 14.61 16.07
C GLU A 403 12.50 14.25 15.82
N ILE A 404 11.70 14.23 16.90
CA ILE A 404 10.25 14.05 16.83
C ILE A 404 9.63 15.26 16.12
N PRO A 405 8.78 15.05 15.10
CA PRO A 405 8.07 16.14 14.43
C PRO A 405 7.33 17.01 15.45
N SER A 406 7.56 18.31 15.37
CA SER A 406 6.81 19.30 16.16
C SER A 406 5.63 19.75 15.32
N PRO A 407 4.40 19.86 15.88
CA PRO A 407 3.26 20.38 15.13
C PRO A 407 3.47 21.83 14.65
N ILE A 408 4.48 22.50 15.19
CA ILE A 408 4.84 23.89 14.92
C ILE A 408 6.34 23.97 14.71
N ILE A 409 6.78 24.66 13.66
CA ILE A 409 8.14 25.18 13.58
C ILE A 409 8.09 26.66 13.94
N LYS A 410 8.89 27.09 14.93
CA LYS A 410 9.00 28.49 15.31
C LYS A 410 10.36 29.03 14.89
N VAL A 411 10.36 30.05 14.05
CA VAL A 411 11.57 30.79 13.68
C VAL A 411 11.54 32.15 14.38
N GLU A 412 12.61 32.50 15.08
CA GLU A 412 12.76 33.75 15.82
C GLU A 412 13.94 34.55 15.26
N ASN A 413 13.68 35.79 14.82
CA ASN A 413 14.74 36.75 14.55
C ASN A 413 15.17 37.36 15.89
N VAL A 414 16.29 36.89 16.47
CA VAL A 414 16.77 37.41 17.77
C VAL A 414 17.67 38.64 17.62
N CYS A 415 17.88 39.14 16.40
CA CYS A 415 18.58 40.40 16.17
C CYS A 415 17.77 41.61 16.66
N ASP A 416 18.49 42.64 17.11
CA ASP A 416 17.93 43.93 17.49
C ASP A 416 17.77 44.89 16.30
N HIS A 417 18.39 44.56 15.16
CA HIS A 417 18.36 45.33 13.93
C HIS A 417 18.37 44.39 12.72
N GLY A 418 17.85 44.87 11.58
CA GLY A 418 17.81 44.11 10.32
C GLY A 418 16.57 43.21 10.15
N ARG A 419 16.13 43.09 8.91
CA ARG A 419 15.07 42.15 8.49
C ARG A 419 15.71 40.93 7.84
N LEU A 420 15.07 39.77 7.96
CA LEU A 420 15.57 38.51 7.40
C LEU A 420 14.55 37.89 6.45
N ASP A 421 15.00 37.46 5.28
CA ASP A 421 14.24 36.55 4.43
C ASP A 421 14.59 35.13 4.86
N ILE A 422 13.56 34.35 5.17
CA ILE A 422 13.72 33.02 5.75
C ILE A 422 13.08 32.00 4.82
N TYR A 423 13.89 31.04 4.40
CA TYR A 423 13.48 29.89 3.60
C TYR A 423 13.55 28.67 4.50
N LEU A 424 12.40 28.05 4.75
CA LEU A 424 12.24 26.90 5.60
C LEU A 424 11.84 25.70 4.75
N ARG A 425 12.73 24.71 4.64
CA ARG A 425 12.41 23.42 4.01
C ARG A 425 12.13 22.38 5.09
N TYR A 426 10.99 21.73 5.02
CA TYR A 426 10.56 20.72 5.99
C TYR A 426 9.82 19.59 5.28
N PHE A 427 9.83 18.40 5.86
CA PHE A 427 9.15 17.25 5.24
C PHE A 427 7.68 17.24 5.66
N ASN A 428 6.73 17.45 4.74
CA ASN A 428 5.31 17.29 5.04
C ASN A 428 4.96 15.80 5.06
N PRO A 429 4.57 15.23 6.21
CA PRO A 429 4.30 13.80 6.31
C PRO A 429 2.92 13.45 5.75
N VAL A 430 2.01 14.42 5.65
CA VAL A 430 0.66 14.23 5.08
C VAL A 430 0.75 14.13 3.57
N GLU A 431 1.50 15.03 2.95
CA GLU A 431 1.73 15.07 1.50
C GLU A 431 2.88 14.13 1.05
N ASN A 432 3.60 13.56 2.02
CA ASN A 432 4.78 12.72 1.79
C ASN A 432 5.81 13.39 0.86
N SER A 433 5.99 14.70 1.02
CA SER A 433 6.80 15.55 0.14
C SER A 433 7.64 16.52 0.97
N TRP A 434 8.74 17.02 0.39
CA TRP A 434 9.46 18.16 0.96
C TRP A 434 8.74 19.44 0.57
N VAL A 435 8.42 20.28 1.56
CA VAL A 435 7.75 21.56 1.37
C VAL A 435 8.73 22.68 1.72
N THR A 436 8.79 23.69 0.86
CA THR A 436 9.55 24.92 1.09
C THR A 436 8.57 26.04 1.42
N ALA A 437 8.64 26.56 2.65
CA ALA A 437 7.89 27.75 3.07
C ALA A 437 8.83 28.96 3.12
N VAL A 438 8.30 30.15 2.84
CA VAL A 438 9.08 31.40 2.85
C VAL A 438 8.41 32.48 3.68
N ARG A 439 9.24 33.23 4.43
CA ARG A 439 8.84 34.48 5.07
C ARG A 439 9.82 35.59 4.69
N TYR A 440 9.31 36.57 3.94
CA TYR A 440 10.06 37.76 3.59
C TYR A 440 10.04 38.81 4.72
N GLY A 441 11.19 39.41 4.99
CA GLY A 441 11.34 40.57 5.83
C GLY A 441 10.98 40.38 7.30
N LEU A 442 11.25 39.21 7.89
CA LEU A 442 11.00 38.96 9.32
C LEU A 442 11.78 39.96 10.17
N GLY A 443 11.06 40.84 10.85
CA GLY A 443 11.63 41.98 11.57
C GLY A 443 12.38 41.61 12.85
N PRO A 444 13.15 42.56 13.43
CA PRO A 444 13.82 42.37 14.72
C PRO A 444 12.83 41.90 15.79
N ARG A 445 13.22 40.87 16.56
CA ARG A 445 12.41 40.24 17.62
C ARG A 445 11.08 39.62 17.16
N GLU A 446 10.78 39.62 15.86
CA GLU A 446 9.60 38.94 15.33
C GLU A 446 9.81 37.43 15.33
N ASN A 447 8.69 36.71 15.38
CA ASN A 447 8.68 35.28 15.18
C ASN A 447 7.74 34.90 14.04
N TRP A 448 8.11 33.83 13.34
CA TRP A 448 7.33 33.19 12.33
C TRP A 448 6.99 31.78 12.81
N ILE A 449 5.69 31.53 12.94
CA ILE A 449 5.14 30.22 13.28
C ILE A 449 4.71 29.59 11.97
N VAL A 450 5.36 28.49 11.60
CA VAL A 450 4.95 27.68 10.46
C VAL A 450 4.02 26.59 10.97
N THR A 451 2.84 26.57 10.36
CA THR A 451 1.79 25.57 10.52
C THR A 451 1.27 25.22 9.14
N ASP A 452 1.15 23.93 8.84
CA ASP A 452 0.36 23.41 7.71
C ASP A 452 -1.14 23.72 7.96
N GLU A 453 -1.94 23.88 6.91
CA GLU A 453 -3.42 23.93 6.96
C GLU A 453 -4.02 22.72 7.73
N GLY A 454 -3.33 21.59 7.76
CA GLY A 454 -3.64 20.41 8.59
C GLY A 454 -3.15 20.44 10.05
N GLY A 455 -2.38 21.46 10.44
CA GLY A 455 -1.81 21.60 11.79
C GLY A 455 -0.65 20.64 12.09
N THR A 456 0.01 20.12 11.06
CA THR A 456 1.16 19.21 11.14
C THR A 456 2.28 19.67 10.23
N VAL A 457 3.31 20.30 10.78
CA VAL A 457 4.56 20.57 10.07
C VAL A 457 5.53 19.44 10.36
N GLY A 458 6.10 18.79 9.35
CA GLY A 458 6.90 17.59 9.58
C GLY A 458 8.42 17.76 9.49
N SER A 459 9.07 16.70 9.98
CA SER A 459 10.45 16.60 10.47
C SER A 459 10.72 17.41 11.75
N GLY A 460 11.29 16.76 12.78
CA GLY A 460 11.87 17.45 13.94
C GLY A 460 13.17 18.19 13.61
N LEU A 461 13.59 18.18 12.36
CA LEU A 461 14.85 18.77 11.88
C LEU A 461 14.60 19.53 10.59
N PRO A 462 13.90 20.67 10.63
CA PRO A 462 13.79 21.51 9.46
C PRO A 462 15.16 21.99 9.00
N TYR A 463 15.23 22.22 7.70
CA TYR A 463 16.33 22.82 7.00
C TYR A 463 16.01 24.31 6.86
N VAL A 464 16.93 25.18 7.29
CA VAL A 464 16.75 26.62 7.20
C VAL A 464 17.88 27.24 6.39
N LEU A 465 17.49 28.09 5.46
CA LEU A 465 18.36 29.03 4.76
C LEU A 465 17.88 30.44 5.12
N ILE A 466 18.82 31.28 5.55
CA ILE A 466 18.52 32.66 5.97
C ILE A 466 19.32 33.60 5.08
N ALA A 467 18.61 34.53 4.45
CA ALA A 467 19.20 35.62 3.68
C ALA A 467 18.95 36.94 4.43
N PRO A 468 20.01 37.71 4.77
CA PRO A 468 19.82 39.04 5.32
C PRO A 468 19.18 39.96 4.28
N VAL A 469 18.11 40.67 4.65
CA VAL A 469 17.55 41.73 3.80
C VAL A 469 18.43 42.96 3.96
N VAL A 470 19.51 43.00 3.19
CA VAL A 470 20.31 44.22 3.08
C VAL A 470 19.49 45.20 2.25
N ALA A 471 18.97 46.24 2.90
CA ALA A 471 18.61 47.44 2.16
C ALA A 471 19.88 47.90 1.44
N VAL A 472 19.82 47.95 0.11
CA VAL A 472 20.86 48.41 -0.81
C VAL A 472 21.91 47.35 -1.21
N ASP A 473 21.80 46.92 -2.47
CA ASP A 473 22.79 46.26 -3.35
C ASP A 473 24.01 45.61 -2.68
N TYR A 474 23.92 44.30 -2.44
CA TYR A 474 25.09 43.44 -2.26
C TYR A 474 24.98 42.21 -3.15
N VAL A 475 25.55 42.32 -4.36
CA VAL A 475 25.94 41.18 -5.19
C VAL A 475 27.29 40.69 -4.65
N ALA A 476 27.28 39.81 -3.66
CA ALA A 476 28.48 39.09 -3.27
C ALA A 476 28.16 37.74 -2.62
N GLY A 477 28.41 36.66 -3.38
CA GLY A 477 28.82 35.37 -2.83
C GLY A 477 27.73 34.48 -2.26
N GLY A 478 26.71 34.12 -3.05
CA GLY A 478 25.82 32.99 -2.72
C GLY A 478 24.34 33.21 -2.99
N VAL A 479 23.94 34.34 -3.56
CA VAL A 479 22.55 34.60 -3.94
C VAL A 479 22.20 33.76 -5.16
N ILE A 480 21.25 32.86 -5.01
CA ILE A 480 20.53 32.27 -6.16
C ILE A 480 19.71 33.42 -6.73
N GLU A 481 20.28 34.14 -7.70
CA GLU A 481 19.51 35.09 -8.50
C GLU A 481 18.41 34.28 -9.21
N ALA A 482 17.17 34.40 -8.73
CA ALA A 482 16.00 34.08 -9.53
C ALA A 482 15.92 35.14 -10.65
N GLN A 483 16.79 35.03 -11.64
CA GLN A 483 16.87 35.99 -12.74
C GLN A 483 15.52 36.04 -13.47
N GLY A 484 14.86 37.20 -13.39
CA GLY A 484 13.95 37.66 -14.43
C GLY A 484 12.52 37.11 -14.42
N LYS A 485 12.00 36.59 -13.31
CA LYS A 485 10.59 36.15 -13.23
C LYS A 485 9.80 36.99 -12.25
N THR A 486 8.91 37.83 -12.78
CA THR A 486 8.09 38.80 -12.03
C THR A 486 6.84 38.20 -11.39
N ASP A 487 6.51 36.94 -11.67
CA ASP A 487 5.36 36.27 -11.08
C ASP A 487 5.74 35.47 -9.83
N ALA A 488 5.04 35.73 -8.72
CA ALA A 488 5.26 35.04 -7.45
C ALA A 488 5.19 33.51 -7.59
N ALA A 489 4.35 32.99 -8.49
CA ALA A 489 4.22 31.55 -8.76
C ALA A 489 5.51 30.92 -9.32
N ASP A 490 6.24 31.65 -10.16
CA ASP A 490 7.50 31.19 -10.74
C ASP A 490 8.64 31.16 -9.71
N VAL A 491 8.59 32.06 -8.72
CA VAL A 491 9.53 32.07 -7.59
C VAL A 491 9.35 30.81 -6.74
N TRP A 492 8.10 30.42 -6.42
CA TRP A 492 7.82 29.21 -5.64
C TRP A 492 8.42 27.94 -6.26
N HIS A 493 8.21 27.74 -7.57
CA HIS A 493 8.78 26.58 -8.26
C HIS A 493 10.31 26.59 -8.28
N THR A 494 10.94 27.77 -8.35
CA THR A 494 12.41 27.89 -8.37
C THR A 494 13.04 27.50 -7.02
N LEU A 495 12.31 27.68 -5.92
CA LEU A 495 12.80 27.42 -4.56
C LEU A 495 12.92 25.93 -4.23
N ASP A 496 12.06 25.08 -4.79
CA ASP A 496 12.13 23.64 -4.57
C ASP A 496 13.37 22.99 -5.22
N PHE A 497 13.97 23.67 -6.21
CA PHE A 497 15.20 23.26 -6.87
C PHE A 497 16.47 23.68 -6.12
N ILE A 498 16.39 24.42 -5.01
CA ILE A 498 17.57 24.75 -4.20
C ILE A 498 18.15 23.45 -3.63
N PRO A 499 19.40 23.10 -3.95
CA PRO A 499 20.02 21.88 -3.43
C PRO A 499 20.14 21.91 -1.90
N ASP A 500 19.93 20.76 -1.25
CA ASP A 500 19.92 20.65 0.21
C ASP A 500 21.21 21.13 0.89
N GLN A 501 22.34 21.09 0.18
CA GLN A 501 23.65 21.55 0.70
C GLN A 501 23.66 23.04 1.11
N TYR A 502 22.70 23.84 0.63
CA TYR A 502 22.57 25.25 1.00
C TYR A 502 21.74 25.49 2.26
N PHE A 503 20.98 24.49 2.72
CA PHE A 503 20.22 24.61 3.96
C PHE A 503 20.98 24.03 5.14
N TYR A 504 20.83 24.68 6.30
CA TYR A 504 21.41 24.20 7.55
C TYR A 504 20.35 23.44 8.36
N LYS A 505 20.71 22.26 8.85
CA LYS A 505 19.88 21.44 9.73
C LYS A 505 19.70 22.13 11.08
N THR A 506 18.46 22.37 11.50
CA THR A 506 18.17 23.07 12.76
C THR A 506 17.05 22.36 13.54
N ARG A 507 16.83 22.80 14.79
CA ARG A 507 15.78 22.29 15.68
C ARG A 507 14.43 22.95 15.34
N PRO A 508 13.29 22.43 15.86
CA PRO A 508 11.96 23.01 15.61
C PRO A 508 11.78 24.45 16.12
N VAL A 509 12.66 24.90 17.02
CA VAL A 509 12.81 26.31 17.39
C VAL A 509 14.13 26.79 16.83
N VAL A 510 14.06 27.69 15.86
CA VAL A 510 15.20 28.27 15.17
C VAL A 510 15.42 29.67 15.71
N ARG A 511 16.56 29.89 16.35
CA ARG A 511 16.98 31.22 16.81
C ARG A 511 18.20 31.63 16.01
N TYR A 512 18.09 32.72 15.26
CA TYR A 512 19.22 33.21 14.47
C TYR A 512 19.86 34.43 15.12
N GLY A 513 21.11 34.27 15.57
CA GLY A 513 21.96 35.37 16.03
C GLY A 513 22.59 36.10 14.85
N CYS A 514 22.83 37.40 14.99
CA CYS A 514 23.36 38.20 13.89
C CYS A 514 24.77 37.71 13.50
N PRO A 515 25.08 37.58 12.19
CA PRO A 515 26.46 37.51 11.76
C PRO A 515 27.16 38.81 12.19
N GLN A 516 28.40 38.70 12.67
CA GLN A 516 29.23 39.86 13.02
C GLN A 516 29.54 40.70 11.79
#